data_AF-A0A258C391-F1
#
_entry.id   AF-A0A258C391-F1
#
_cell.length_a   1.000
_cell.length_b   1.000
_cell.length_c   1.000
_cell.angle_alpha   90.00
_cell.angle_beta   90.00
_cell.angle_gamma   90.00
#
_symmetry.space_group_name_H-M   'P 1'
#
loop_
_entity.id
_entity.type
_entity.pdbx_description
1 polymer ?
#
loop_
_entity_poly.entity_id
_entity_poly.type
_entity_poly.pdbx_seq_one_letter_code
_entity_poly.pdbx_strand_id
1 'polypeptide(L)' 'MAKARKPAAFIKDPLWYKDAVIYQVHLKSFFDSNNDGVGDFPGLIEKLDYIADLGVNTIWLLPFYPSPRRD' A
#
# COMPACT_ATOMS: atom_id res chain seq x y z
N MET A 1 -20.50 15.96 -3.49
CA MET A 1 -19.33 16.54 -2.81
C MET A 1 -18.79 15.48 -1.86
N ALA A 2 -17.66 14.85 -2.18
CA ALA A 2 -17.05 13.87 -1.28
C ALA A 2 -16.59 14.62 -0.01
N LYS A 3 -17.21 14.29 1.12
CA LYS A 3 -16.87 14.87 2.43
C LYS A 3 -15.40 14.56 2.69
N ALA A 4 -14.56 15.58 2.91
CA ALA A 4 -13.16 15.38 3.23
C ALA A 4 -13.04 14.41 4.42
N ARG A 5 -12.58 13.19 4.16
CA ARG A 5 -12.49 12.12 5.14
C ARG A 5 -11.32 12.47 6.05
N LYS A 6 -11.59 12.80 7.32
CA LYS A 6 -10.55 13.18 8.28
C LYS A 6 -9.63 11.96 8.53
N PRO A 7 -8.34 11.99 8.12
CA PRO A 7 -7.43 10.85 8.29
C PRO A 7 -7.28 10.43 9.76
N ALA A 8 -7.30 11.41 10.66
CA ALA A 8 -7.13 11.20 12.09
C ALA A 8 -8.30 10.47 12.79
N ALA A 9 -9.49 10.44 12.19
CA ALA A 9 -10.63 9.72 12.77
C ALA A 9 -10.46 8.19 12.62
N PHE A 10 -9.92 7.75 11.49
CA PHE A 10 -9.64 6.34 11.22
C PHE A 10 -8.57 5.76 12.15
N ILE A 11 -7.48 6.51 12.40
CA ILE A 11 -6.35 6.04 13.24
C ILE A 11 -6.79 5.72 14.69
N LYS A 12 -7.88 6.32 15.16
CA LYS A 12 -8.39 6.13 16.54
C LYS A 12 -9.57 5.16 16.63
N ASP A 13 -10.02 4.59 15.51
CA ASP A 13 -11.15 3.67 15.50
C ASP A 13 -10.65 2.23 15.75
N PRO A 14 -11.01 1.58 16.88
CA PRO A 14 -10.62 0.18 17.13
C PRO A 14 -11.25 -0.81 16.12
N LEU A 15 -12.27 -0.40 15.38
CA LEU A 15 -12.96 -1.20 14.37
C LEU A 15 -12.61 -0.77 12.93
N TRP A 16 -11.50 -0.03 12.75
CA TRP A 16 -11.05 0.52 11.46
C TRP A 16 -11.12 -0.48 10.28
N TYR A 17 -10.86 -1.76 10.56
CA TYR A 17 -10.82 -2.84 9.57
C TYR A 17 -12.19 -3.14 8.94
N LYS A 18 -13.30 -2.79 9.59
CA LYS A 18 -14.66 -3.01 9.06
C LYS A 18 -14.99 -2.11 7.88
N ASP A 19 -14.40 -0.90 7.85
CA ASP A 19 -14.62 0.13 6.83
C ASP A 19 -13.33 0.46 6.05
N ALA A 20 -12.38 -0.47 6.06
CA ALA A 20 -11.10 -0.31 5.39
C ALA A 20 -11.27 -0.30 3.87
N VAL A 21 -10.62 0.66 3.21
CA VAL A 21 -10.43 0.66 1.76
C VAL A 21 -9.01 0.20 1.53
N ILE A 22 -8.87 -1.04 1.07
CA ILE A 22 -7.59 -1.76 1.00
C ILE A 22 -7.03 -1.68 -0.41
N TYR A 23 -5.77 -1.27 -0.53
CA TYR A 23 -5.02 -1.33 -1.78
C TYR A 23 -4.01 -2.47 -1.71
N GLN A 24 -4.18 -3.46 -2.59
CA GLN A 24 -3.26 -4.59 -2.67
C GLN A 24 -2.05 -4.20 -3.54
N VAL A 25 -0.84 -4.48 -3.04
CA VAL A 25 0.41 -4.14 -3.71
C VAL A 25 1.24 -5.40 -3.95
N HIS A 26 1.62 -5.62 -5.20
CA HIS A 26 2.67 -6.54 -5.58
C HIS A 26 4.00 -5.80 -5.66
N LEU A 27 4.85 -5.94 -4.64
CA LEU A 27 6.08 -5.13 -4.47
C LEU A 27 6.94 -5.10 -5.74
N LYS A 28 7.23 -6.28 -6.29
CA LYS A 28 8.14 -6.45 -7.45
C LYS A 28 7.65 -5.83 -8.75
N SER A 29 6.40 -5.41 -8.84
CA SER A 29 5.82 -4.84 -10.07
C SER A 29 5.23 -3.45 -9.86
N PHE A 30 5.42 -2.85 -8.68
CA PHE A 30 4.77 -1.59 -8.34
C PHE A 30 5.60 -0.37 -8.76
N PHE A 31 6.79 -0.21 -8.16
CA PHE A 31 7.69 0.89 -8.51
C PHE A 31 9.14 0.51 -8.21
N ASP A 32 10.00 0.66 -9.21
CA ASP A 32 11.45 0.41 -9.17
C ASP A 32 12.16 1.74 -8.91
N SER A 33 12.90 1.81 -7.80
CA SER A 33 13.62 3.03 -7.37
C SER A 33 15.09 3.05 -7.77
N ASN A 34 15.67 1.90 -8.12
CA ASN A 34 17.10 1.74 -8.37
C ASN A 34 17.42 1.38 -9.84
N ASN A 35 16.39 1.28 -10.68
CA ASN A 35 16.45 1.00 -12.10
C ASN A 35 17.03 -0.40 -12.43
N ASP A 36 16.76 -1.40 -11.59
CA ASP A 36 17.13 -2.80 -11.81
C ASP A 36 16.04 -3.64 -12.53
N GLY A 37 14.87 -3.04 -12.78
CA GLY A 37 13.72 -3.65 -13.43
C GLY A 37 12.74 -4.35 -12.49
N VAL A 38 12.95 -4.28 -11.16
CA VAL A 38 12.11 -4.91 -10.14
C VAL A 38 11.68 -3.89 -9.10
N GLY A 39 10.39 -3.86 -8.80
CA GLY A 39 9.89 -2.96 -7.76
C GLY A 39 10.39 -3.33 -6.36
N ASP A 40 10.60 -2.31 -5.53
CA ASP A 40 11.28 -2.42 -4.25
C ASP A 40 10.60 -1.58 -3.14
N PHE A 41 11.07 -1.74 -1.90
CA PHE A 41 10.51 -1.02 -0.76
C PHE A 41 10.74 0.49 -0.79
N PRO A 42 11.97 1.00 -1.07
CA PRO A 42 12.16 2.43 -1.28
C PRO A 42 11.17 3.01 -2.29
N GLY A 43 10.97 2.33 -3.41
CA GLY A 43 10.03 2.73 -4.45
C GLY A 43 8.57 2.72 -4.00
N LEU A 44 8.16 1.72 -3.20
CA LEU A 44 6.85 1.75 -2.56
C LEU A 44 6.69 2.95 -1.62
N ILE A 45 7.71 3.25 -0.81
CA ILE A 45 7.70 4.37 0.15
C ILE A 45 7.52 5.70 -0.59
N GLU A 46 8.22 5.90 -1.71
CA GLU A 46 8.10 7.09 -2.56
C GLU A 46 6.69 7.31 -3.14
N LYS A 47 5.85 6.27 -3.18
CA LYS A 47 4.48 6.32 -3.72
C LYS A 47 3.40 6.23 -2.64
N LEU A 48 3.74 6.29 -1.36
CA LEU A 48 2.73 6.28 -0.30
C LEU A 48 1.75 7.45 -0.39
N ASP A 49 2.23 8.64 -0.78
CA ASP A 49 1.36 9.81 -0.99
C ASP A 49 0.35 9.56 -2.12
N TYR A 50 0.79 8.96 -3.23
CA TYR A 50 -0.12 8.54 -4.31
C TYR A 50 -1.19 7.57 -3.80
N ILE A 51 -0.80 6.55 -3.01
CA ILE A 51 -1.76 5.58 -2.47
C ILE A 51 -2.75 6.27 -1.52
N ALA A 52 -2.28 7.20 -0.67
CA ALA A 52 -3.13 7.95 0.23
C ALA A 52 -4.11 8.88 -0.52
N ASP A 53 -3.67 9.52 -1.60
CA ASP A 53 -4.48 10.40 -2.45
C ASP A 53 -5.62 9.67 -3.16
N LEU A 54 -5.49 8.36 -3.41
CA LEU A 54 -6.60 7.52 -3.88
C LEU A 54 -7.72 7.36 -2.84
N GLY A 55 -7.53 7.81 -1.60
CA GLY A 55 -8.49 7.66 -0.50
C GLY A 55 -8.41 6.29 0.20
N VAL A 56 -7.34 5.54 -0.05
CA VAL A 56 -7.02 4.25 0.58
C VAL A 56 -6.53 4.51 1.99
N ASN A 57 -6.89 3.64 2.93
CA ASN A 57 -6.44 3.75 4.33
C ASN A 57 -5.67 2.52 4.82
N THR A 58 -5.51 1.49 3.98
CA THR A 58 -4.81 0.24 4.35
C THR A 58 -4.13 -0.34 3.13
N ILE A 59 -2.87 -0.78 3.30
CA ILE A 59 -2.10 -1.47 2.26
C ILE A 59 -2.07 -2.96 2.60
N TRP A 60 -2.37 -3.80 1.61
CA TRP A 60 -2.12 -5.24 1.70
C TRP A 60 -0.95 -5.61 0.79
N LEU A 61 0.18 -5.93 1.41
CA LEU A 61 1.35 -6.42 0.68
C LEU A 61 1.17 -7.90 0.33
N LEU A 62 1.32 -8.22 -0.96
CA LEU A 62 1.47 -9.60 -1.42
C LEU A 62 2.81 -10.18 -0.92
N PRO A 63 2.97 -11.52 -0.88
CA PRO A 63 4.17 -12.16 -0.35
C PRO A 63 5.47 -11.59 -0.94
N PHE A 64 6.33 -11.09 -0.06
CA PHE A 64 7.62 -10.49 -0.41
C PHE A 64 8.81 -11.24 0.21
N TYR A 65 8.56 -12.21 1.09
CA TYR A 65 9.61 -13.06 1.64
C TYR A 65 10.28 -13.89 0.54
N PRO A 66 11.58 -14.20 0.69
CA PRO A 66 12.25 -15.12 -0.22
C PRO A 66 11.47 -16.44 -0.31
N SER A 67 11.20 -16.87 -1.55
CA SER A 67 10.57 -18.15 -1.85
C SER A 67 11.48 -18.91 -2.81
N PRO A 68 11.67 -20.24 -2.62
CA PRO A 68 12.49 -21.06 -3.51
C PRO A 68 12.01 -21.08 -4.97
N ARG A 69 10.77 -20.65 -5.23
CA ARG A 69 10.13 -20.71 -6.56
C ARG A 69 10.33 -22.09 -7.23
N ARG A 70 10.23 -23.13 -6.40
CA ARG A 70 10.26 -24.53 -6.86
C ARG A 70 8.81 -24.96 -7.04
N ASP A 71 8.32 -24.84 -8.26
CA ASP A 71 7.19 -25.61 -8.76
C ASP A 71 7.68 -26.89 -9.45
#